data_AF-A0A2V5J3I1-F1
#
_entry.id   AF-A0A2V5J3I1-F1
#
_cell.length_a   1.000
_cell.length_b   1.000
_cell.length_c   1.000
_cell.angle_alpha   90.00
_cell.angle_beta   90.00
_cell.angle_gamma   90.00
#
_symmetry.space_group_name_H-M   'P 1'
#
loop_
_entity.id
_entity.type
_entity.pdbx_description
1 polymer ?
#
loop_
_entity_poly.entity_id
_entity_poly.type
_entity_poly.pdbx_seq_one_letter_code
_entity_poly.pdbx_strand_id
1 'polypeptide(L)'
;MTTYPRSCKELTRGMMYFPRMLDKIRLHSRGELHEDYQENFGAPQTADSACCNFLRVHHRDLIERVKQGGTDEEILEWCYEKGRRLNQGDLFVWNGFISKLGWRDSVTPRLEQRKREFGITDRTDILTIPDLIDFDEGRFPEASESP
;
A
#
# COMPACT_ATOMS: atom_id res chain seq x y z
N MET A 1 13.39 -16.54 4.22
CA MET A 1 13.35 -15.06 4.33
C MET A 1 11.96 -14.62 3.93
N THR A 2 11.24 -13.92 4.80
CA THR A 2 9.91 -13.38 4.47
C THR A 2 10.09 -12.30 3.39
N THR A 3 9.40 -12.43 2.26
CA THR A 3 9.49 -11.46 1.17
C THR A 3 8.35 -10.47 1.32
N TYR A 4 8.69 -9.22 1.62
CA TYR A 4 7.71 -8.14 1.73
C TYR A 4 7.48 -7.44 0.39
N PRO A 5 6.26 -6.96 0.10
CA PRO A 5 6.02 -6.01 -0.96
C PRO A 5 6.89 -4.74 -0.77
N ARG A 6 7.14 -3.98 -1.84
CA ARG A 6 7.77 -2.66 -1.74
C ARG A 6 7.02 -1.72 -0.78
N SER A 7 7.72 -0.69 -0.29
CA SER A 7 7.14 0.32 0.60
C SER A 7 5.91 0.98 -0.03
N CYS A 8 4.95 1.40 0.82
CA CYS A 8 3.84 2.25 0.44
C CYS A 8 4.28 3.56 -0.23
N LYS A 9 5.51 4.01 0.07
CA LYS A 9 6.08 5.29 -0.37
C LYS A 9 6.72 5.23 -1.75
N GLU A 10 6.92 4.03 -2.30
CA GLU A 10 7.44 3.85 -3.66
C GLU A 10 6.45 4.34 -4.72
N LEU A 11 7.00 4.85 -5.82
CA LEU A 11 6.27 5.52 -6.89
C LEU A 11 6.35 4.75 -8.20
N THR A 12 5.22 4.65 -8.90
CA THR A 12 5.18 4.32 -10.33
C THR A 12 4.58 5.50 -11.07
N ARG A 13 5.37 6.15 -11.94
CA ARG A 13 4.99 7.39 -12.65
C ARG A 13 4.34 8.46 -11.74
N GLY A 14 4.88 8.60 -10.53
CA GLY A 14 4.40 9.57 -9.54
C GLY A 14 3.18 9.11 -8.72
N MET A 15 2.65 7.90 -8.91
CA MET A 15 1.58 7.35 -8.08
C MET A 15 2.16 6.50 -6.95
N MET A 16 1.95 6.94 -5.70
CA MET A 16 2.31 6.17 -4.50
C MET A 16 1.47 4.90 -4.36
N TYR A 17 1.99 3.92 -3.62
CA TYR A 17 1.32 2.67 -3.23
C TYR A 17 1.01 1.69 -4.37
N PHE A 18 0.85 2.16 -5.61
CA PHE A 18 0.62 1.31 -6.77
C PHE A 18 1.65 0.17 -6.93
N PRO A 19 2.98 0.42 -6.88
CA PRO A 19 3.97 -0.66 -6.96
C PRO A 19 3.82 -1.71 -5.84
N ARG A 20 3.50 -1.27 -4.62
CA ARG A 20 3.22 -2.16 -3.49
C ARG A 20 2.00 -3.06 -3.76
N MET A 21 0.92 -2.50 -4.28
CA MET A 21 -0.27 -3.28 -4.64
C MET A 21 0.05 -4.35 -5.69
N LEU A 22 0.86 -4.02 -6.70
CA LEU A 22 1.28 -5.00 -7.71
C LEU A 22 2.14 -6.11 -7.10
N ASP A 23 3.07 -5.77 -6.19
CA ASP A 23 3.89 -6.76 -5.50
C ASP A 23 3.06 -7.71 -4.64
N LYS A 24 2.04 -7.21 -3.93
CA LYS A 24 1.10 -8.04 -3.18
C LYS A 24 0.42 -9.06 -4.10
N ILE A 25 -0.05 -8.63 -5.28
CA ILE A 25 -0.68 -9.51 -6.26
C ILE A 25 0.32 -10.54 -6.80
N ARG A 26 1.56 -10.13 -7.10
CA ARG A 26 2.63 -11.01 -7.60
C ARG A 26 3.01 -12.06 -6.56
N LEU A 27 3.20 -11.66 -5.30
CA LEU A 27 3.48 -12.56 -4.17
C LEU A 27 2.33 -13.52 -3.92
N HIS A 28 1.09 -13.02 -3.93
CA HIS A 28 -0.10 -13.86 -3.77
C HIS A 28 -0.20 -14.93 -4.87
N SER A 29 0.10 -14.56 -6.12
CA SER A 29 0.08 -15.49 -7.25
C SER A 29 1.15 -16.58 -7.16
N ARG A 30 2.20 -16.39 -6.36
CA ARG A 30 3.23 -17.40 -6.07
C ARG A 30 2.98 -18.18 -4.77
N GLY A 31 1.91 -17.88 -4.03
CA GLY A 31 1.67 -18.46 -2.70
C GLY A 31 2.64 -17.96 -1.63
N GLU A 32 3.33 -16.84 -1.88
CA GLU A 32 4.37 -16.27 -1.01
C GLU A 32 3.86 -15.09 -0.17
N LEU A 33 2.59 -14.69 -0.31
CA LEU A 33 2.03 -13.58 0.44
C LEU A 33 1.76 -13.99 1.89
N HIS A 34 2.34 -13.25 2.83
CA HIS A 34 2.16 -13.46 4.27
C HIS A 34 0.66 -13.44 4.67
N GLU A 35 0.28 -14.32 5.60
CA GLU A 35 -1.12 -14.53 6.03
C GLU A 35 -1.81 -13.24 6.47
N ASP A 36 -1.10 -12.35 7.16
CA ASP A 36 -1.60 -11.03 7.59
C ASP A 36 -2.09 -10.13 6.44
N TYR A 37 -1.57 -10.34 5.22
CA TYR A 37 -2.02 -9.63 4.03
C TYR A 37 -3.13 -10.35 3.27
N GLN A 38 -3.35 -11.65 3.53
CA GLN A 38 -4.39 -12.45 2.88
C GLN A 38 -5.80 -12.04 3.36
N GLU A 39 -5.98 -11.81 4.67
CA GLU A 39 -7.27 -11.36 5.23
C GLU A 39 -7.75 -10.01 4.66
N ASN A 40 -6.81 -9.17 4.22
CA ASN A 40 -7.09 -7.83 3.70
C ASN A 40 -6.97 -7.74 2.17
N PHE A 41 -6.78 -8.85 1.45
CA PHE A 41 -6.55 -8.82 0.01
C PHE A 41 -7.85 -8.49 -0.75
N GLY A 42 -7.99 -7.24 -1.19
CA GLY A 42 -9.19 -6.77 -1.90
C GLY A 42 -10.44 -6.59 -1.02
N ALA A 43 -10.29 -6.62 0.32
CA ALA A 43 -11.41 -6.38 1.22
C ALA A 43 -11.94 -4.94 1.11
N PRO A 44 -13.24 -4.69 1.36
CA PRO A 44 -13.79 -3.34 1.45
C PRO A 44 -13.01 -2.53 2.49
N GLN A 45 -12.75 -1.25 2.22
CA GLN A 45 -12.02 -0.34 3.13
C GLN A 45 -10.52 -0.64 3.29
N THR A 46 -9.88 -1.22 2.27
CA THR A 46 -8.42 -1.40 2.19
C THR A 46 -7.77 -0.41 1.23
N ALA A 47 -6.46 -0.17 1.40
CA ALA A 47 -5.70 0.69 0.49
C ALA A 47 -5.67 0.14 -0.96
N ASP A 48 -5.67 -1.19 -1.14
CA ASP A 48 -5.78 -1.82 -2.47
C ASP A 48 -7.13 -1.49 -3.13
N SER A 49 -8.23 -1.62 -2.37
CA SER A 49 -9.57 -1.29 -2.85
C SER A 49 -9.69 0.20 -3.17
N ALA A 50 -9.14 1.08 -2.33
CA ALA A 50 -9.10 2.51 -2.59
C ALA A 50 -8.31 2.85 -3.86
N CYS A 51 -7.16 2.20 -4.08
CA CYS A 51 -6.32 2.40 -5.27
C CYS A 51 -7.03 1.94 -6.54
N CYS A 52 -7.63 0.75 -6.52
CA CYS A 52 -8.42 0.22 -7.63
C CYS A 52 -9.63 1.11 -7.96
N ASN A 53 -10.35 1.57 -6.92
CA ASN A 53 -11.49 2.47 -7.10
C ASN A 53 -11.06 3.84 -7.66
N PHE A 54 -9.93 4.39 -7.21
CA PHE A 54 -9.39 5.66 -7.71
C PHE A 54 -9.05 5.58 -9.21
N LEU A 55 -8.49 4.44 -9.65
CA LEU A 55 -8.20 4.11 -11.05
C LEU A 55 -9.43 3.64 -11.85
N ARG A 56 -10.58 3.40 -11.19
CA ARG A 56 -11.80 2.83 -11.77
C ARG A 56 -11.59 1.46 -12.44
N VAL A 57 -10.78 0.61 -11.81
CA VAL A 57 -10.47 -0.75 -12.27
C VAL A 57 -10.96 -1.75 -11.23
N HIS A 58 -11.54 -2.86 -11.67
CA HIS A 58 -11.89 -3.95 -10.77
C HIS A 58 -10.63 -4.71 -10.34
N HIS A 59 -10.47 -4.95 -9.04
CA HIS A 59 -9.31 -5.67 -8.49
C HIS A 59 -9.11 -7.06 -9.13
N ARG A 60 -10.21 -7.77 -9.42
CA ARG A 60 -10.15 -9.07 -10.13
C ARG A 60 -9.44 -8.95 -11.49
N ASP A 61 -9.80 -7.94 -12.27
CA ASP A 61 -9.24 -7.78 -13.62
C ASP A 61 -7.79 -7.28 -13.56
N LEU A 62 -7.43 -6.49 -12.53
CA LEU A 62 -6.05 -6.12 -12.25
C LEU A 62 -5.20 -7.35 -11.91
N ILE A 63 -5.71 -8.28 -11.08
CA ILE A 63 -4.99 -9.53 -10.77
C ILE A 63 -4.67 -10.30 -12.05
N GLU A 64 -5.67 -10.49 -12.92
CA GLU A 64 -5.47 -11.19 -14.20
C GLU A 64 -4.48 -10.46 -15.12
N ARG A 65 -4.49 -9.11 -15.12
CA ARG A 65 -3.49 -8.33 -15.85
C ARG A 65 -2.08 -8.52 -15.30
N VAL A 66 -1.90 -8.51 -13.98
CA VAL A 66 -0.58 -8.66 -13.33
C VAL A 66 0.01 -10.04 -13.58
N LYS A 67 -0.82 -11.09 -13.59
CA LYS A 67 -0.39 -12.46 -13.90
C LYS A 67 0.22 -12.63 -15.29
N GLN A 68 -0.14 -11.75 -16.24
CA GLN A 68 0.45 -11.75 -17.58
C GLN A 68 1.89 -11.19 -17.60
N GLY A 69 2.39 -10.69 -16.46
CA GLY A 69 3.70 -10.08 -16.34
C GLY A 69 3.75 -8.63 -16.82
N GLY A 70 4.97 -8.10 -16.93
CA GLY A 70 5.24 -6.72 -17.29
C GLY A 70 5.67 -5.84 -16.11
N THR A 71 6.21 -4.69 -16.47
CA THR A 71 6.65 -3.62 -15.57
C THR A 71 5.46 -2.92 -14.92
N ASP A 72 5.73 -2.18 -13.84
CA ASP A 72 4.67 -1.42 -13.16
C ASP A 72 4.11 -0.33 -14.06
N GLU A 73 4.96 0.30 -14.89
CA GLU A 73 4.59 1.32 -15.85
C GLU A 73 3.61 0.77 -16.90
N GLU A 74 3.84 -0.44 -17.42
CA GLU A 74 2.96 -1.09 -18.40
C GLU A 74 1.61 -1.47 -17.79
N ILE A 75 1.60 -1.90 -16.53
CA ILE A 75 0.37 -2.25 -15.83
C ILE A 75 -0.42 -0.98 -15.46
N LEU A 76 0.26 0.09 -15.05
CA LEU A 76 -0.38 1.38 -14.78
C LEU A 76 -0.97 1.99 -16.05
N GLU A 77 -0.25 1.91 -17.18
CA GLU A 77 -0.78 2.36 -18.47
C GLU A 77 -2.04 1.57 -18.85
N TRP A 78 -2.05 0.26 -18.65
CA TRP A 78 -3.25 -0.56 -18.84
C TRP A 78 -4.41 -0.13 -17.94
N CYS A 79 -4.15 0.24 -16.67
CA CYS A 79 -5.18 0.79 -15.79
C CYS A 79 -5.76 2.10 -16.33
N TYR A 80 -4.93 2.96 -16.95
CA TYR A 80 -5.39 4.20 -17.57
C TYR A 80 -6.24 3.96 -18.81
N GLU A 81 -5.94 2.93 -19.60
CA GLU A 81 -6.72 2.55 -20.79
C GLU A 81 -8.08 1.92 -20.42
N LYS A 82 -8.11 1.08 -19.37
CA LYS A 82 -9.32 0.35 -18.97
C LYS A 82 -10.23 1.12 -18.01
N GLY A 83 -9.67 2.03 -17.22
CA GLY A 83 -10.38 2.77 -16.20
C GLY A 83 -10.24 4.26 -16.40
N ARG A 84 -9.41 4.88 -15.56
CA ARG A 84 -9.22 6.33 -15.49
C ARG A 84 -7.76 6.69 -15.60
N ARG A 85 -7.41 7.53 -16.59
CA ARG A 85 -6.12 8.21 -16.64
C ARG A 85 -6.05 9.32 -15.60
N LEU A 86 -4.98 9.32 -14.82
CA LEU A 86 -4.74 10.32 -13.77
C LEU A 86 -3.93 11.50 -14.32
N ASN A 87 -4.33 12.70 -13.95
CA ASN A 87 -3.54 13.92 -14.17
C ASN A 87 -2.75 14.32 -12.90
N GLN A 88 -2.00 15.41 -12.97
CA GLN A 88 -1.18 15.89 -11.83
C GLN A 88 -2.01 16.22 -10.58
N GLY A 89 -3.21 16.79 -10.75
CA GLY A 89 -4.12 17.07 -9.63
C GLY A 89 -4.65 15.79 -8.99
N ASP A 90 -4.94 14.77 -9.80
CA ASP A 90 -5.36 13.46 -9.32
C ASP A 90 -4.25 12.79 -8.50
N LEU A 91 -3.01 12.81 -9.00
CA LEU A 91 -1.85 12.28 -8.29
C LEU A 91 -1.59 13.04 -6.98
N PHE A 92 -1.73 14.37 -6.99
CA PHE A 92 -1.62 15.18 -5.77
C PHE A 92 -2.63 14.76 -4.72
N VAL A 93 -3.90 14.60 -5.09
CA VAL A 93 -4.97 14.17 -4.16
C VAL A 93 -4.71 12.74 -3.67
N TRP A 94 -4.39 11.81 -4.57
CA TRP A 94 -4.12 10.41 -4.22
C TRP A 94 -2.92 10.28 -3.28
N ASN A 95 -1.78 10.86 -3.65
CA ASN A 95 -0.56 10.80 -2.83
C ASN A 95 -0.78 11.48 -1.48
N GLY A 96 -1.52 12.60 -1.45
CA GLY A 96 -1.92 13.27 -0.22
C GLY A 96 -2.80 12.40 0.67
N PHE A 97 -3.75 11.67 0.09
CA PHE A 97 -4.59 10.72 0.84
C PHE A 97 -3.75 9.56 1.39
N ILE A 98 -3.04 8.83 0.52
CA ILE A 98 -2.39 7.57 0.90
C ILE A 98 -1.20 7.79 1.84
N SER A 99 -0.46 8.89 1.70
CA SER A 99 0.65 9.24 2.61
C SER A 99 0.21 9.57 4.04
N LYS A 100 -1.07 9.95 4.23
CA LYS A 100 -1.64 10.35 5.53
C LYS A 100 -2.70 9.37 6.04
N LEU A 101 -2.85 8.21 5.40
CA LEU A 101 -3.82 7.21 5.79
C LEU A 101 -3.58 6.79 7.26
N GLY A 102 -4.62 6.86 8.09
CA GLY A 102 -4.55 6.61 9.53
C GLY A 102 -4.31 7.86 10.38
N TRP A 103 -4.04 9.03 9.77
CA TRP A 103 -3.90 10.29 10.50
C TRP A 103 -5.24 11.04 10.53
N ARG A 104 -5.89 11.05 11.70
CA ARG A 104 -7.15 11.78 11.94
C ARG A 104 -8.25 11.44 10.93
N ASP A 105 -8.28 10.19 10.50
CA ASP A 105 -9.29 9.64 9.61
C ASP A 105 -9.93 8.38 10.22
N SER A 106 -10.82 7.72 9.47
CA SER A 106 -11.53 6.52 9.91
C SER A 106 -10.62 5.31 10.16
N VAL A 107 -9.36 5.33 9.71
CA VAL A 107 -8.39 4.25 9.89
C VAL A 107 -7.55 4.44 11.15
N THR A 108 -7.57 5.64 11.77
CA THR A 108 -6.85 5.95 13.03
C THR A 108 -7.02 4.87 14.12
N PRO A 109 -8.23 4.34 14.42
CA PRO A 109 -8.37 3.31 15.46
C PRO A 109 -7.58 2.03 15.17
N ARG A 110 -7.47 1.64 13.90
CA ARG A 110 -6.69 0.48 13.45
C ARG A 110 -5.19 0.74 13.59
N LEU A 111 -4.71 1.93 13.25
CA LEU A 111 -3.32 2.34 13.48
C LEU A 111 -2.96 2.23 14.97
N GLU A 112 -3.77 2.83 15.85
CA GLU A 112 -3.54 2.80 17.30
C GLU A 112 -3.61 1.38 17.89
N GLN A 113 -4.52 0.55 17.38
CA GLN A 113 -4.58 -0.86 17.76
C GLN A 113 -3.28 -1.60 17.39
N ARG A 114 -2.82 -1.47 16.15
CA ARG A 114 -1.58 -2.12 15.71
C ARG A 114 -0.37 -1.63 16.47
N LYS A 115 -0.28 -0.32 16.79
CA LYS A 115 0.80 0.21 17.65
C LYS A 115 0.82 -0.44 19.03
N ARG A 116 -0.34 -0.73 19.62
CA ARG A 116 -0.44 -1.50 20.88
C ARG A 116 0.04 -2.94 20.72
N GLU A 117 -0.37 -3.62 19.64
CA GLU A 117 0.05 -5.00 19.36
C GLU A 117 1.57 -5.14 19.18
N PHE A 118 2.21 -4.12 18.59
CA PHE A 118 3.67 -4.06 18.46
C PHE A 118 4.41 -3.50 19.70
N GLY A 119 3.69 -3.00 20.71
CA GLY A 119 4.31 -2.39 21.88
C GLY A 119 5.02 -1.06 21.63
N ILE A 120 4.61 -0.30 20.60
CA ILE A 120 5.26 0.94 20.12
C ILE A 120 4.37 2.18 20.28
N THR A 121 3.51 2.19 21.30
CA THR A 121 2.56 3.31 21.50
C THR A 121 3.24 4.64 21.79
N ASP A 122 4.47 4.61 22.28
CA ASP A 122 5.34 5.77 22.57
C ASP A 122 6.06 6.33 21.33
N ARG A 123 6.10 5.59 20.22
CA ARG A 123 6.70 6.05 18.96
C ARG A 123 5.89 7.18 18.34
N THR A 124 6.36 8.42 18.50
CA THR A 124 5.73 9.64 17.96
C THR A 124 6.09 9.92 16.50
N ASP A 125 7.06 9.20 15.94
CA ASP A 125 7.48 9.25 14.54
C ASP A 125 6.65 8.32 13.64
N ILE A 126 5.93 7.34 14.22
CA ILE A 126 4.99 6.46 13.51
C ILE A 126 3.58 7.05 13.62
N LEU A 127 3.21 7.84 12.60
CA LEU A 127 1.99 8.65 12.57
C LEU A 127 0.92 8.14 11.59
N THR A 128 1.30 7.28 10.64
CA THR A 128 0.44 6.83 9.55
C THR A 128 0.55 5.32 9.33
N ILE A 129 -0.41 4.76 8.59
CA ILE A 129 -0.37 3.35 8.17
C ILE A 129 0.88 3.05 7.30
N PRO A 130 1.27 3.88 6.31
CA PRO A 130 2.55 3.72 5.63
C PRO A 130 3.75 3.65 6.58
N ASP A 131 3.79 4.50 7.61
CA ASP A 131 4.90 4.47 8.59
C ASP A 131 4.92 3.18 9.39
N LEU A 132 3.75 2.75 9.87
CA LEU A 132 3.63 1.49 10.60
C LEU A 132 4.03 0.29 9.74
N ILE A 133 3.65 0.26 8.46
CA ILE A 133 4.02 -0.80 7.52
C ILE A 133 5.53 -0.81 7.30
N ASP A 134 6.14 0.34 7.06
CA ASP A 134 7.59 0.41 6.89
C ASP A 134 8.32 0.02 8.17
N PHE A 135 7.77 0.31 9.36
CA PHE A 135 8.33 -0.16 10.63
C PHE A 135 8.27 -1.68 10.77
N ASP A 136 7.09 -2.27 10.55
CA ASP A 136 6.84 -3.72 10.60
C ASP A 136 7.73 -4.49 9.61
N GLU A 137 7.93 -3.93 8.42
CA GLU A 137 8.76 -4.51 7.36
C GLU A 137 10.26 -4.16 7.50
N GLY A 138 10.69 -3.62 8.64
CA GLY A 138 12.10 -3.38 8.97
C GLY A 138 12.78 -2.25 8.18
N ARG A 139 12.01 -1.29 7.66
CA ARG A 139 12.50 -0.12 6.90
C ARG A 139 12.58 1.17 7.72
N PHE A 140 12.17 1.14 8.98
CA PHE A 140 12.47 2.23 9.91
C PHE A 140 13.85 2.02 10.54
N PRO A 141 14.62 3.09 10.77
CA PRO A 141 15.74 3.02 11.70
C PRO A 141 15.22 2.51 13.05
N GLU A 142 15.98 1.62 13.69
CA GLU A 142 15.77 1.39 15.12
C GLU A 142 15.84 2.74 15.82
N ALA A 143 14.92 2.98 16.77
CA ALA A 143 14.98 4.19 17.56
C ALA A 143 16.39 4.26 18.15
N SER A 144 17.16 5.29 17.78
CA SER A 144 18.49 5.48 18.34
C SER A 144 18.32 5.48 19.86
N GLU A 145 18.93 4.50 20.53
CA GLU A 145 19.11 4.58 21.98
C GLU A 145 19.71 5.97 22.24
N SER A 146 18.95 6.81 22.93
CA SER A 146 19.48 8.12 23.32
C SER A 146 20.69 7.85 24.23
N PRO A 147 21.84 8.51 23.99
CA PRO A 147 23.04 8.29 24.80
C PRO A 147 22.83 8.68 26.27
#